data_AF-A0A1E5NZH3-F1
#
_entry.id   AF-A0A1E5NZH3-F1
#
_cell.length_a   1.000
_cell.length_b   1.000
_cell.length_c   1.000
_cell.angle_alpha   90.00
_cell.angle_beta   90.00
_cell.angle_gamma   90.00
#
_symmetry.space_group_name_H-M   'P 1'
#
loop_
_entity.id
_entity.type
_entity.pdbx_description
1 polymer ?
#
loop_
_entity_poly.entity_id
_entity_poly.type
_entity_poly.pdbx_seq_one_letter_code
_entity_poly.pdbx_strand_id
1 'polypeptide(L)' 'MRRRHPALQQLRDLHFHHADNDAVIAYSKRSGSNIVVVVVNLDPHLVQEATVSLDMPELGLGWPNSVPGEELTGETYH' A
#
# COMPACT_ATOMS: atom_id res chain seq x y z
N MET A 1 -4.78 -11.71 -10.97
CA MET A 1 -3.80 -10.79 -10.37
C MET A 1 -2.57 -11.47 -9.74
N ARG A 2 -2.69 -12.44 -8.81
CA ARG A 2 -1.52 -13.10 -8.17
C ARG A 2 -0.45 -13.67 -9.12
N ARG A 3 -0.82 -14.12 -10.32
CA ARG A 3 0.13 -14.60 -11.35
C ARG A 3 0.94 -13.50 -12.05
N ARG A 4 0.49 -12.24 -12.00
CA ARG A 4 1.11 -11.10 -12.71
C ARG A 4 2.03 -10.24 -11.83
N HIS A 5 2.01 -10.41 -10.50
CA HIS A 5 2.82 -9.65 -9.54
C HIS A 5 3.67 -10.60 -8.67
N PRO A 6 4.98 -10.78 -8.99
CA PRO A 6 5.87 -11.64 -8.21
C PRO A 6 5.94 -11.29 -6.71
N ALA A 7 5.77 -10.01 -6.36
CA ALA A 7 5.71 -9.54 -4.96
C ALA A 7 4.54 -10.14 -4.15
N LEU A 8 3.46 -10.57 -4.81
CA LEU A 8 2.33 -11.26 -4.17
C LEU A 8 2.57 -12.77 -3.99
N GLN A 9 3.66 -13.32 -4.53
CA GLN A 9 4.03 -14.74 -4.45
C GLN A 9 5.09 -15.01 -3.38
N GLN A 10 5.66 -13.97 -2.77
CA GLN A 10 6.66 -14.07 -1.71
C GLN A 10 6.13 -13.42 -0.42
N LEU A 11 6.49 -13.97 0.73
CA LEU A 11 6.09 -13.48 2.06
C LEU A 11 7.17 -12.62 2.74
N ARG A 12 8.26 -12.32 2.01
CA ARG A 12 9.39 -11.51 2.52
C ARG A 12 9.17 -10.04 2.13
N ASP A 13 9.83 -9.15 2.86
CA ASP A 13 9.82 -7.68 2.65
C ASP A 13 8.41 -7.06 2.71
N LEU A 14 7.68 -7.35 3.81
CA LEU A 14 6.43 -6.69 4.17
C LEU A 14 6.70 -5.64 5.25
N HIS A 15 6.23 -4.42 5.02
CA HIS A 15 6.33 -3.31 5.96
C HIS A 15 4.96 -2.70 6.21
N PHE A 16 4.62 -2.43 7.47
CA PHE A 16 3.37 -1.79 7.84
C PHE A 16 3.52 -0.28 7.87
N HIS A 17 2.57 0.40 7.26
CA HIS A 17 2.49 1.85 7.25
C HIS A 17 1.46 2.30 8.27
N HIS A 18 1.70 3.46 8.87
CA HIS A 18 0.77 4.01 9.84
C HIS A 18 -0.49 4.53 9.14
N ALA A 19 -1.65 4.18 9.69
CA ALA A 19 -2.94 4.78 9.39
C ALA A 19 -3.50 5.39 10.68
N ASP A 20 -4.19 6.51 10.57
CA ASP A 20 -4.84 7.21 11.69
C ASP A 20 -6.16 6.58 12.14
N ASN A 21 -6.62 5.53 11.44
CA ASN A 21 -7.84 4.78 11.73
C ASN A 21 -7.50 3.31 11.99
N ASP A 22 -7.81 2.82 13.19
CA ASP A 22 -7.56 1.42 13.60
C ASP A 22 -8.36 0.40 12.78
N ALA A 23 -9.45 0.82 12.12
CA ALA A 23 -10.21 -0.01 11.18
C ALA A 23 -9.56 -0.08 9.79
N VAL A 24 -8.46 0.63 9.54
CA VAL A 24 -7.73 0.60 8.27
C VAL A 24 -6.30 0.09 8.51
N ILE A 25 -5.90 -0.90 7.72
CA ILE A 25 -4.53 -1.39 7.70
C ILE A 25 -3.87 -1.07 6.37
N ALA A 26 -2.67 -0.52 6.43
CA ALA A 26 -1.84 -0.24 5.26
C ALA A 26 -0.51 -0.98 5.36
N TYR A 27 -0.13 -1.67 4.30
CA TYR A 27 1.17 -2.33 4.23
C TYR A 27 1.70 -2.33 2.81
N SER A 28 3.02 -2.36 2.68
CA SER A 28 3.69 -2.52 1.39
C SER A 28 4.44 -3.84 1.32
N LYS A 29 4.63 -4.31 0.09
CA LYS A 29 5.43 -5.48 -0.23
C LYS A 29 6.39 -5.15 -1.37
N ARG A 30 7.63 -5.58 -1.22
CA ARG A 30 8.68 -5.32 -2.22
C ARG A 30 9.27 -6.60 -2.80
N SER A 31 9.61 -6.55 -4.09
CA SER A 31 10.42 -7.56 -4.75
C SER A 31 11.27 -6.88 -5.83
N GLY A 32 12.53 -6.58 -5.52
CA GLY A 32 13.42 -5.84 -6.41
C GLY A 32 12.96 -4.39 -6.61
N SER A 33 12.64 -4.03 -7.85
CA SER A 33 12.05 -2.72 -8.23
C SER A 33 10.51 -2.70 -8.19
N ASN A 34 9.87 -3.84 -7.91
CA ASN A 34 8.41 -3.92 -7.82
C ASN A 34 7.96 -3.64 -6.39
N ILE A 35 7.06 -2.66 -6.23
CA ILE A 35 6.48 -2.25 -4.96
C ILE A 35 4.96 -2.32 -5.12
N VAL A 36 4.31 -2.97 -4.17
CA VAL A 36 2.84 -3.01 -4.07
C VAL A 36 2.46 -2.44 -2.72
N VAL A 37 1.65 -1.38 -2.72
CA VAL A 37 1.01 -0.85 -1.52
C VAL A 37 -0.41 -1.38 -1.47
N VAL A 38 -0.84 -1.83 -0.30
CA VAL A 38 -2.19 -2.35 -0.06
C VAL A 38 -2.77 -1.60 1.12
N VAL A 39 -3.97 -1.04 0.94
CA VAL A 39 -4.78 -0.44 1.99
C VAL A 39 -6.06 -1.26 2.09
N VAL A 40 -6.41 -1.71 3.30
CA VAL A 40 -7.57 -2.57 3.54
C VAL A 40 -8.40 -2.00 4.68
N ASN A 41 -9.70 -1.83 4.42
CA ASN A 41 -10.68 -1.63 5.47
C ASN A 41 -10.99 -2.98 6.15
N LEU A 42 -10.78 -3.05 7.46
CA LEU A 42 -11.03 -4.22 8.31
C LEU A 42 -12.48 -4.28 8.82
N ASP A 43 -13.24 -3.21 8.69
CA ASP A 43 -14.68 -3.17 8.98
C ASP A 43 -15.49 -3.54 7.72
N PRO A 44 -16.16 -4.70 7.69
CA PRO A 44 -16.94 -5.12 6.53
C PRO A 44 -18.33 -4.48 6.45
N HIS A 45 -18.74 -3.71 7.47
CA HIS A 45 -20.09 -3.17 7.59
C HIS A 45 -20.16 -1.67 7.30
N LEU A 46 -19.08 -0.92 7.55
CA LEU A 46 -19.05 0.52 7.42
C LEU A 46 -17.94 0.98 6.47
N VAL A 47 -18.20 2.08 5.77
CA VAL A 47 -17.16 2.82 5.05
C VAL A 47 -16.24 3.47 6.08
N GLN A 48 -14.94 3.32 5.86
CA GLN A 48 -13.90 3.89 6.71
C GLN A 48 -13.05 4.86 5.89
N GLU A 49 -12.79 6.04 6.47
CA GLU A 49 -11.86 7.03 5.94
C GLU A 49 -10.60 7.01 6.81
N ALA A 50 -9.43 7.12 6.17
CA ALA A 50 -8.15 7.12 6.88
C ALA A 50 -7.07 7.86 6.07
N THR A 51 -6.20 8.56 6.78
CA THR A 51 -4.94 9.09 6.24
C THR A 51 -3.84 8.05 6.46
N VAL A 52 -3.26 7.56 5.36
CA VAL A 52 -2.13 6.62 5.40
C VAL A 52 -0.82 7.38 5.25
N SER A 53 0.04 7.26 6.25
CA SER A 53 1.41 7.78 6.22
C SER A 53 2.36 6.71 5.70
N LEU A 54 2.79 6.84 4.45
CA LEU A 54 3.72 5.91 3.82
C LEU A 54 5.15 6.17 4.24
N ASP A 55 5.83 5.11 4.69
CA ASP A 55 7.26 5.13 5.01
C ASP A 55 8.07 5.08 3.72
N MET A 56 8.25 6.24 3.10
CA MET A 56 8.98 6.40 1.84
C MET A 56 10.37 5.72 1.80
N PRO A 57 11.18 5.74 2.88
CA PRO A 57 12.46 5.03 2.91
C PRO A 57 12.32 3.52 2.70
N GLU A 58 11.28 2.89 3.25
CA GLU A 58 11.00 1.46 3.11
C GLU A 58 10.53 1.10 1.69
N LEU A 59 9.89 2.06 1.02
CA LEU A 59 9.55 1.95 -0.40
C LEU A 59 10.80 2.08 -1.30
N GLY A 60 11.98 2.41 -0.76
CA GLY A 60 13.18 2.66 -1.56
C GLY A 60 13.04 3.87 -2.48
N LEU A 61 12.09 4.75 -2.17
CA LEU A 61 11.86 6.02 -2.82
C LEU A 61 12.46 7.10 -1.92
N GLY A 62 12.98 8.18 -2.52
CA GLY A 62 13.25 9.39 -1.75
C GLY A 62 11.93 9.91 -1.14
N TRP A 63 11.97 11.05 -0.46
CA TRP A 63 10.74 11.82 -0.21
C TRP A 63 10.52 12.78 -1.41
N PRO A 64 9.91 12.39 -2.55
CA PRO A 64 9.34 13.36 -3.45
C PRO A 64 7.95 13.77 -2.94
N ASN A 65 7.53 15.00 -3.26
CA ASN A 65 6.27 15.60 -2.82
C ASN A 65 4.99 14.82 -3.24
N SER A 66 5.10 13.81 -4.10
CA SER A 66 4.03 12.88 -4.46
C SER A 66 4.62 11.74 -5.31
N VAL A 67 4.19 10.49 -5.07
CA VAL A 67 4.48 9.35 -5.94
C VAL A 67 3.17 8.90 -6.58
N PRO A 68 3.05 8.93 -7.92
CA PRO A 68 1.85 8.42 -8.56
C PRO A 68 1.75 6.90 -8.34
N GLY A 69 0.75 6.49 -7.57
CA GLY A 69 0.39 5.09 -7.36
C GLY A 69 -0.72 4.69 -8.32
N GLU A 70 -0.52 3.60 -9.06
CA GLU A 70 -1.58 2.99 -9.86
C GLU A 70 -2.35 1.99 -8.98
N GLU A 71 -3.57 2.33 -8.59
CA GLU A 71 -4.42 1.45 -7.78
C GLU A 71 -5.16 0.44 -8.66
N LEU A 72 -5.23 -0.81 -8.21
CA LEU A 72 -5.88 -1.91 -8.93
C LEU A 72 -7.42 -1.93 -8.78
N THR A 73 -8.03 -0.82 -8.36
CA THR A 73 -9.48 -0.63 -8.12
C THR A 73 -10.16 0.35 -9.08
N GLY A 74 -9.41 1.10 -9.90
CA GLY A 74 -9.96 1.84 -11.04
C GLY A 74 -10.27 3.33 -10.84
N GLU A 75 -9.88 3.97 -9.74
CA GLU A 75 -9.95 5.43 -9.60
C GLU A 75 -8.57 6.06 -9.32
N THR A 76 -8.29 7.18 -10.00
CA THR A 76 -7.03 7.93 -9.88
C THR A 76 -7.27 9.20 -9.06
N TYR A 77 -6.57 9.34 -7.94
CA TYR A 77 -6.51 10.58 -7.18
C TYR A 77 -5.14 11.26 -7.41
N HIS A 78 -5.17 12.55 -7.73
CA HIS A 78 -4.01 13.39 -8.07
C HIS A 78 -3.59 14.28 -6.90
#